data_AF-A0A1I1QTN0-F1
#
_entry.id   AF-A0A1I1QTN0-F1
#
_cell.length_a   1.000
_cell.length_b   1.000
_cell.length_c   1.000
_cell.angle_alpha   90.00
_cell.angle_beta   90.00
_cell.angle_gamma   90.00
#
_symmetry.space_group_name_H-M   'P 1'
#
loop_
_entity.id
_entity.type
_entity.pdbx_description
1 polymer ?
#
loop_
_entity_poly.entity_id
_entity_poly.type
_entity_poly.pdbx_seq_one_letter_code
_entity_poly.pdbx_strand_id
1 'polypeptide(L)'
;MLSAFTILLLFQCLGEGLVFLLKLPIPGPVAGMLLLMAALIAWPRLQALVEQAANTLLSHLSLLFVPAGVGIIATAASGSGHWFAIAASLVASTVLALGATGLLLRGLDQKDNNA
;
A
#
# COMPACT_ATOMS: atom_id res chain seq x y z
N MET A 1 20.97 1.05 8.16
CA MET A 1 19.96 2.09 8.45
C MET A 1 19.87 3.12 7.33
N LEU A 2 20.83 4.04 7.17
CA LEU A 2 20.76 5.05 6.09
C LEU A 2 20.74 4.41 4.69
N SER A 3 21.64 3.47 4.42
CA SER A 3 21.70 2.73 3.14
C SER A 3 20.36 2.07 2.78
N ALA A 4 19.75 1.38 3.74
CA ALA A 4 18.46 0.73 3.58
C ALA A 4 17.32 1.72 3.29
N PHE A 5 17.30 2.85 4.01
CA PHE A 5 16.32 3.91 3.79
C PHE A 5 16.49 4.59 2.43
N THR A 6 17.75 4.81 2.00
CA THR A 6 18.05 5.32 0.66
C THR A 6 17.56 4.38 -0.42
N ILE A 7 17.71 3.06 -0.24
CA ILE A 7 17.19 2.06 -1.18
C ILE A 7 15.66 2.17 -1.27
N LEU A 8 14.96 2.21 -0.12
CA LEU A 8 13.50 2.38 -0.10
C LEU A 8 13.06 3.66 -0.83
N LEU A 9 13.70 4.80 -0.55
CA LEU A 9 13.41 6.06 -1.21
C LEU A 9 13.78 6.08 -2.70
N LEU A 10 14.85 5.40 -3.08
CA LEU A 10 15.26 5.27 -4.48
C LEU A 10 14.18 4.53 -5.27
N PHE A 11 13.72 3.37 -4.78
CA PHE A 11 12.64 2.63 -5.43
C PHE A 11 11.31 3.40 -5.44
N GLN A 12 11.01 4.15 -4.37
CA GLN A 12 9.87 5.07 -4.35
C GLN A 12 9.99 6.14 -5.44
N CYS A 13 11.15 6.78 -5.60
CA CYS A 13 11.38 7.80 -6.63
C CYS A 13 11.36 7.22 -8.04
N LEU A 14 11.90 6.01 -8.24
CA LEU A 14 11.84 5.31 -9.51
C LEU A 14 10.40 4.94 -9.89
N GLY A 15 9.62 4.45 -8.94
CA GLY A 15 8.20 4.16 -9.13
C GLY A 15 7.39 5.42 -9.48
N GLU A 16 7.62 6.51 -8.75
CA GLU A 16 6.99 7.81 -9.03
C GLU A 16 7.38 8.32 -10.42
N GLY A 17 8.68 8.31 -10.76
CA GLY A 17 9.18 8.74 -12.06
C GLY A 17 8.62 7.89 -13.20
N LEU A 18 8.49 6.57 -13.00
CA LEU A 18 7.93 5.66 -13.98
C LEU A 18 6.44 5.91 -14.21
N VAL A 19 5.67 6.05 -13.13
CA VAL A 19 4.23 6.36 -13.19
C VAL A 19 4.00 7.73 -13.83
N PHE A 20 4.82 8.72 -13.48
CA PHE A 20 4.77 10.05 -14.05
C PHE A 20 5.06 10.05 -15.56
N LEU A 21 6.11 9.33 -15.98
CA LEU A 21 6.53 9.29 -17.38
C LEU A 21 5.56 8.48 -18.26
N LEU A 22 5.05 7.35 -17.75
CA LEU A 22 4.12 6.46 -18.46
C LEU A 22 2.65 6.86 -18.28
N LYS A 23 2.34 7.85 -17.42
CA LYS A 23 0.99 8.29 -17.06
C LYS A 23 0.09 7.13 -16.62
N LEU A 24 0.64 6.23 -15.80
CA LEU A 24 -0.09 5.06 -15.32
C LEU A 24 -1.16 5.47 -14.30
N PRO A 25 -2.37 4.87 -14.31
CA PRO A 25 -3.45 5.18 -13.38
C PRO A 25 -3.25 4.45 -12.04
N ILE A 26 -2.04 4.47 -11.49
CA ILE A 26 -1.69 3.87 -10.21
C ILE A 26 -0.84 4.85 -9.40
N PRO A 27 -0.87 4.83 -8.06
CA PRO A 27 0.02 5.65 -7.26
C PRO A 27 1.49 5.23 -7.48
N GLY A 28 2.39 6.21 -7.62
CA GLY A 28 3.84 5.99 -7.72
C GLY A 28 4.43 5.08 -6.62
N PRO A 29 4.02 5.19 -5.34
CA PRO A 29 4.47 4.27 -4.30
C PRO A 29 4.18 2.79 -4.58
N VAL A 30 3.04 2.48 -5.20
CA VAL A 30 2.67 1.10 -5.53
C VAL A 30 3.59 0.55 -6.61
N ALA A 31 3.91 1.37 -7.63
CA ALA A 31 4.88 0.99 -8.65
C ALA A 31 6.29 0.80 -8.05
N GLY A 32 6.71 1.67 -7.13
CA GLY A 32 7.99 1.55 -6.42
C GLY A 32 8.07 0.25 -5.61
N MET A 33 6.98 -0.15 -4.95
CA MET A 33 6.89 -1.43 -4.25
C MET A 33 7.03 -2.63 -5.20
N LEU A 34 6.41 -2.59 -6.38
CA LEU A 34 6.55 -3.67 -7.38
C LEU A 34 7.98 -3.76 -7.92
N LEU A 35 8.62 -2.63 -8.19
CA LEU A 35 10.03 -2.59 -8.60
C LEU A 35 10.96 -3.13 -7.51
N LEU A 36 10.72 -2.75 -6.25
CA LEU A 36 11.47 -3.24 -5.11
C LEU A 36 11.27 -4.76 -4.94
N MET A 37 10.03 -5.25 -5.07
CA MET A 37 9.72 -6.69 -5.05
C MET A 37 10.52 -7.45 -6.12
N ALA A 38 10.51 -6.97 -7.37
CA ALA A 38 11.28 -7.58 -8.45
C ALA A 38 12.79 -7.60 -8.15
N ALA A 39 13.32 -6.51 -7.56
CA ALA A 39 14.72 -6.44 -7.15
C ALA A 39 15.06 -7.38 -5.99
N LEU A 40 14.16 -7.58 -5.02
CA LEU A 40 14.35 -8.53 -3.92
C LEU A 40 14.38 -9.98 -4.42
N ILE A 41 13.52 -10.32 -5.39
CA ILE A 41 13.51 -11.64 -6.03
C ILE A 41 14.84 -11.88 -6.77
N ALA A 42 15.35 -10.88 -7.49
CA ALA A 42 16.61 -10.98 -8.22
C ALA A 42 17.86 -10.99 -7.30
N TRP A 43 17.81 -10.26 -6.17
CA TRP A 43 18.93 -10.13 -5.24
C TRP A 43 18.50 -10.37 -3.79
N PRO A 44 18.56 -11.63 -3.30
CA PRO A 44 18.17 -11.98 -1.93
C PRO A 44 18.98 -11.25 -0.85
N ARG A 45 20.24 -10.88 -1.14
CA ARG A 45 21.07 -10.08 -0.21
C ARG A 45 20.50 -8.69 0.08
N LEU A 46 19.70 -8.15 -0.84
CA LEU A 46 19.05 -6.85 -0.68
C LEU A 46 17.97 -6.90 0.41
N GLN A 47 17.31 -8.05 0.57
CA GLN A 47 16.27 -8.26 1.57
C GLN A 47 16.79 -7.96 2.98
N ALA A 48 17.91 -8.60 3.37
CA ALA A 48 18.48 -8.43 4.71
C ALA A 48 18.89 -6.97 5.00
N LEU A 49 19.29 -6.21 3.97
CA LEU A 49 19.62 -4.79 4.12
C LEU A 49 18.37 -3.93 4.31
N VAL A 50 17.31 -4.18 3.56
CA VAL A 50 16.09 -3.35 3.53
C VAL A 50 15.15 -3.68 4.70
N GLU A 51 15.09 -4.94 5.11
CA GLU A 51 14.17 -5.46 6.13
C GLU A 51 14.24 -4.67 7.44
N GLN A 52 15.45 -4.36 7.91
CA GLN A 52 15.62 -3.66 9.18
C GLN A 52 15.00 -2.24 9.13
N ALA A 53 15.21 -1.50 8.03
CA ALA A 53 14.63 -0.16 7.87
C ALA A 53 13.12 -0.20 7.62
N ALA A 54 12.64 -1.19 6.85
CA ALA A 54 11.22 -1.41 6.63
C ALA A 54 10.50 -1.66 7.96
N ASN A 55 11.01 -2.56 8.79
CA ASN A 55 10.44 -2.88 10.10
C ASN A 55 10.42 -1.66 11.05
N THR A 56 11.47 -0.84 11.05
CA THR A 56 11.47 0.42 11.83
C THR A 56 10.44 1.43 11.32
N LEU A 57 10.23 1.53 10.01
CA LEU A 57 9.16 2.38 9.47
C LEU A 57 7.78 1.85 9.82
N LEU A 58 7.60 0.53 9.73
CA LEU A 58 6.37 -0.18 10.12
C LEU A 58 6.04 0.03 11.60
N SER A 59 7.03 -0.03 12.50
CA SER A 59 6.81 0.25 13.93
C SER A 59 6.41 1.69 14.23
N HIS A 60 6.69 2.62 13.31
CA HIS A 60 6.34 4.03 13.41
C HIS A 60 5.32 4.47 12.36
N LEU A 61 4.60 3.53 11.72
CA LEU A 61 3.65 3.84 10.65
C LEU A 61 2.55 4.81 11.11
N SER A 62 2.15 4.75 12.38
CA SER A 62 1.19 5.70 12.94
C SER A 62 1.61 7.15 12.70
N LEU A 63 2.91 7.47 12.86
CA LEU A 63 3.45 8.81 12.58
C LEU A 63 3.41 9.16 11.09
N LEU A 64 3.66 8.19 10.21
CA LEU A 64 3.62 8.38 8.76
C LEU A 64 2.18 8.58 8.23
N PHE A 65 1.18 8.04 8.93
CA PHE A 65 -0.23 8.23 8.59
C PHE A 65 -0.83 9.55 9.13
N VAL A 66 -0.22 10.19 10.13
CA VAL A 66 -0.73 11.47 10.66
C VAL A 66 -0.85 12.54 9.57
N PRO A 67 0.19 12.84 8.75
CA PRO A 67 0.08 13.85 7.70
C PRO A 67 -1.00 13.53 6.67
N ALA A 68 -1.11 12.26 6.25
CA ALA A 68 -2.13 11.81 5.32
C ALA A 68 -3.55 11.97 5.90
N GLY A 69 -3.74 11.59 7.17
CA GLY A 69 -5.01 11.74 7.87
C GLY A 69 -5.43 13.20 8.06
N VAL A 70 -4.51 14.08 8.47
CA VAL A 70 -4.79 15.51 8.64
C VAL A 70 -5.19 16.16 7.31
N GLY A 71 -4.56 15.80 6.19
CA GLY A 71 -4.94 16.31 4.88
C GLY A 71 -6.39 15.96 4.48
N ILE A 72 -6.83 14.73 4.78
CA ILE A 72 -8.22 14.29 4.55
C ILE A 72 -9.18 15.08 5.44
N ILE A 73 -8.88 15.21 6.73
CA ILE A 73 -9.72 15.95 7.69
C ILE A 73 -9.83 17.43 7.30
N ALA A 74 -8.74 18.07 6.89
CA ALA A 74 -8.75 19.48 6.45
C ALA A 74 -9.63 19.70 5.21
N THR A 75 -9.56 18.77 4.25
CA THR A 75 -10.42 18.80 3.05
C THR A 75 -11.88 18.55 3.42
N ALA A 76 -12.13 17.60 4.31
CA ALA A 76 -13.48 17.25 4.75
C ALA A 76 -14.10 18.30 5.70
N ALA A 77 -13.29 19.08 6.42
CA ALA A 77 -13.74 20.24 7.20
C ALA A 77 -14.17 21.40 6.28
N SER A 78 -13.67 21.45 5.04
CA SER A 78 -14.01 22.47 4.04
C SER A 78 -15.26 22.13 3.21
N GLY A 79 -15.89 20.95 3.40
CA GLY A 79 -16.98 20.45 2.56
C GLY A 79 -18.16 19.84 3.32
N SER A 80 -19.38 20.18 2.86
CA SER A 80 -20.69 19.83 3.42
C SER A 80 -20.87 18.39 3.95
N GLY A 81 -21.00 18.25 5.27
CA GLY A 81 -22.06 17.50 5.99
C GLY A 81 -22.26 15.98 5.85
N HIS A 82 -21.66 15.27 4.89
CA HIS A 82 -22.04 13.87 4.56
C HIS A 82 -21.22 12.79 5.27
N TRP A 83 -20.70 13.08 6.46
CA TRP A 83 -19.85 12.18 7.25
C TRP A 83 -20.49 10.80 7.49
N PHE A 84 -21.82 10.78 7.69
CA PHE A 84 -22.54 9.52 7.88
C PHE A 84 -22.55 8.64 6.62
N ALA A 85 -22.76 9.25 5.45
CA ALA A 85 -22.74 8.52 4.18
C ALA A 85 -21.31 7.99 3.87
N ILE A 86 -20.28 8.80 4.14
CA ILE A 86 -18.88 8.39 3.99
C ILE A 86 -18.57 7.20 4.90
N ALA A 87 -18.86 7.31 6.20
CA ALA A 87 -18.61 6.25 7.16
C ALA A 87 -19.36 4.96 6.81
N ALA A 88 -20.65 5.05 6.46
CA ALA A 88 -21.45 3.91 6.05
C ALA A 88 -20.88 3.25 4.78
N SER A 89 -20.53 4.05 3.76
CA SER A 89 -19.92 3.52 2.52
C SER A 89 -18.55 2.88 2.76
N LEU A 90 -17.74 3.43 3.67
CA LEU A 90 -16.42 2.90 4.00
C LEU A 90 -16.52 1.55 4.69
N VAL A 91 -17.39 1.44 5.70
CA VAL A 91 -17.62 0.17 6.41
C VAL A 91 -18.23 -0.86 5.46
N ALA A 92 -19.27 -0.50 4.72
CA ALA A 92 -19.93 -1.41 3.79
C ALA A 92 -18.98 -1.91 2.70
N SER A 93 -18.21 -1.02 2.05
CA SER A 93 -17.24 -1.41 1.02
C SER A 93 -16.12 -2.29 1.56
N THR A 94 -15.61 -1.99 2.77
CA THR A 94 -14.56 -2.80 3.42
C THR A 94 -15.06 -4.22 3.72
N VAL A 95 -16.26 -4.34 4.31
CA VAL A 95 -16.86 -5.65 4.60
C VAL A 95 -17.12 -6.44 3.32
N LEU A 96 -17.66 -5.78 2.29
CA LEU A 96 -17.89 -6.42 0.99
C LEU A 96 -16.60 -6.88 0.32
N ALA A 97 -15.55 -6.05 0.31
CA ALA A 97 -14.26 -6.41 -0.27
C ALA A 97 -13.61 -7.61 0.46
N LEU A 98 -13.61 -7.59 1.80
CA LEU A 98 -13.08 -8.69 2.61
C LEU A 98 -13.89 -9.98 2.41
N GLY A 99 -15.23 -9.87 2.42
CA GLY A 99 -16.14 -10.99 2.19
C GLY A 99 -15.95 -11.61 0.79
N ALA A 100 -15.91 -10.78 -0.25
CA ALA A 100 -15.67 -11.22 -1.62
C ALA A 100 -14.31 -11.91 -1.76
N THR A 101 -13.25 -11.33 -1.20
CA THR A 101 -11.90 -11.91 -1.22
C THR A 101 -11.86 -13.26 -0.51
N GLY A 102 -12.47 -13.37 0.68
CA GLY A 102 -12.55 -14.62 1.44
C GLY A 102 -13.35 -15.70 0.72
N LEU A 103 -14.48 -15.35 0.09
CA LEU A 103 -15.28 -16.28 -0.70
C LEU A 103 -14.56 -16.76 -1.96
N LEU A 104 -13.85 -15.87 -2.65
CA LEU A 104 -13.03 -16.22 -3.81
C LEU A 104 -11.92 -17.19 -3.44
N LEU A 105 -11.18 -16.91 -2.37
CA LEU A 105 -10.13 -17.82 -1.87
C LEU A 105 -10.70 -19.18 -1.49
N ARG A 106 -11.82 -19.21 -0.75
CA ARG A 106 -12.49 -20.47 -0.38
C ARG A 106 -12.98 -21.25 -1.59
N GLY A 107 -13.47 -20.57 -2.63
CA GLY A 107 -13.90 -21.19 -3.87
C GLY A 107 -12.75 -21.79 -4.69
N LEU A 108 -11.58 -21.15 -4.68
CA LEU A 108 -10.36 -21.69 -5.31
C LEU A 108 -9.79 -22.88 -4.52
N ASP A 109 -9.78 -22.79 -3.19
CA ASP A 109 -9.32 -23.85 -2.28
C ASP A 109 -10.19 -25.12 -2.39
N GLN A 110 -11.51 -24.96 -2.51
CA GLN A 110 -12.43 -26.09 -2.74
C GLN A 110 -12.26 -26.75 -4.12
N LYS A 111 -11.71 -26.04 -5.11
CA LYS A 111 -11.46 -26.59 -6.44
C LYS A 111 -10.19 -27.45 -6.48
N ASP A 112 -9.20 -27.15 -5.65
CA ASP A 112 -7.95 -27.90 -5.53
C ASP A 112 -8.15 -29.19 -4.70
N ASN A 113 -9.04 -29.18 -3.71
CA ASN A 113 -9.37 -30.35 -2.87
C ASN A 113 -10.37 -31.35 -3.52
N ASN A 114 -10.95 -31.01 -4.67
CA ASN A 114 -11.89 -31.86 -5.42
C ASN A 114 -11.29 -32.43 -6.73
N ALA A 115 -9.99 -32.23 -6.98
CA ALA A 115 -9.22 -32.84 -8.06
C ALA A 115 -8.41 -34.03 -7.52
#